data_AF-A0A229GLQ6-F1
#
_entry.id   AF-A0A229GLQ6-F1
#
_cell.length_a   1.000
_cell.length_b   1.000
_cell.length_c   1.000
_cell.angle_alpha   90.00
_cell.angle_beta   90.00
_cell.angle_gamma   90.00
#
_symmetry.space_group_name_H-M   'P 1'
#
loop_
_entity.id
_entity.type
_entity.pdbx_description
1 polymer ?
#
loop_
_entity_poly.entity_id
_entity_poly.type
_entity_poly.pdbx_seq_one_letter_code
_entity_poly.pdbx_strand_id
1 'polypeptide(L)'
;MYSYFNVLDLLLSLLCSTSQYQYQLTMLWSNNMKLKNRYLRMSDLANQPERPARNYATESGQQRTITARPATCGITGFSAKHLYHLIKIGEFPAPIKIGRASLWRLSDINRWLESHTSSSDEEKQS
;
A
#
# COMPACT_ATOMS: atom_id res chain seq x y z
N MET A 1 0.35 11.98 62.69
CA MET A 1 0.99 11.74 61.38
C MET A 1 0.33 10.53 60.76
N TYR A 2 -0.59 10.69 59.81
CA TYR A 2 -0.88 9.76 58.70
C TYR A 2 -1.98 10.43 57.87
N SER A 3 -1.61 11.24 56.87
CA SER A 3 -2.59 11.75 55.90
C SER A 3 -1.95 11.98 54.54
N TYR A 4 -1.14 11.01 54.09
CA TYR A 4 -0.64 10.93 52.71
C TYR A 4 -0.96 9.60 52.02
N PHE A 5 -1.50 8.61 52.74
CA PHE A 5 -1.80 7.30 52.16
C PHE A 5 -3.06 7.29 51.27
N ASN A 6 -4.05 8.16 51.52
CA ASN A 6 -5.32 8.10 50.78
C ASN A 6 -5.32 8.78 49.40
N VAL A 7 -4.40 9.71 49.14
CA VAL A 7 -4.31 10.36 47.81
C VAL A 7 -3.54 9.51 46.80
N LEU A 8 -2.58 8.70 47.26
CA LEU A 8 -1.81 7.81 46.40
C LEU A 8 -2.65 6.60 45.94
N ASP A 9 -3.53 6.07 46.81
CA ASP A 9 -4.43 4.97 46.46
C ASP A 9 -5.52 5.39 45.46
N LEU A 10 -6.04 6.63 45.58
CA LEU A 10 -6.98 7.16 44.59
C LEU A 10 -6.30 7.42 43.23
N LEU A 11 -5.05 7.92 43.21
CA LEU A 11 -4.28 8.09 41.98
C LEU A 11 -3.87 6.75 41.33
N LEU A 12 -3.59 5.70 42.12
CA LEU A 12 -3.31 4.37 41.60
C LEU A 12 -4.55 3.70 41.00
N SER A 13 -5.74 3.96 41.55
CA SER A 13 -7.00 3.46 41.00
C SER A 13 -7.40 4.15 39.69
N LEU A 14 -7.09 5.45 39.53
CA LEU A 14 -7.26 6.18 38.26
C LEU A 14 -6.25 5.73 37.20
N LEU A 15 -5.00 5.42 37.58
CA LEU A 15 -4.03 4.82 36.66
C LEU A 15 -4.37 3.36 36.30
N CYS A 16 -4.98 2.60 37.21
CA CYS A 16 -5.44 1.23 36.96
C CYS A 16 -6.65 1.18 36.00
N SER A 17 -7.56 2.16 36.09
CA SER A 17 -8.62 2.31 35.10
C SER A 17 -8.06 2.77 33.74
N THR A 18 -7.06 3.66 33.72
CA THR A 18 -6.37 3.98 32.45
C THR A 18 -5.59 2.82 31.89
N SER A 19 -5.12 1.84 32.67
CA SER A 19 -4.41 0.68 32.12
C SER A 19 -5.32 -0.13 31.18
N GLN A 20 -6.58 -0.37 31.59
CA GLN A 20 -7.54 -1.06 30.74
C GLN A 20 -7.94 -0.24 29.49
N TYR A 21 -8.01 1.08 29.59
CA TYR A 21 -8.26 1.94 28.41
C TYR A 21 -7.02 2.23 27.56
N GLN A 22 -5.81 2.16 28.12
CA GLN A 22 -4.54 2.30 27.42
C GLN A 22 -4.27 1.03 26.62
N TYR A 23 -4.62 -0.17 27.11
CA TYR A 23 -4.60 -1.37 26.29
C TYR A 23 -5.69 -1.38 25.21
N GLN A 24 -6.88 -0.82 25.48
CA GLN A 24 -7.90 -0.65 24.43
C GLN A 24 -7.51 0.40 23.39
N LEU A 25 -6.91 1.53 23.77
CA LEU A 25 -6.48 2.58 22.84
C LEU A 25 -5.24 2.15 22.04
N THR A 26 -4.28 1.44 22.66
CA THR A 26 -3.11 0.87 21.96
C THR A 26 -3.46 -0.33 21.08
N MET A 27 -4.44 -1.17 21.46
CA MET A 27 -4.95 -2.23 20.59
C MET A 27 -5.89 -1.70 19.49
N LEU A 28 -6.70 -0.67 19.74
CA LEU A 28 -7.57 -0.08 18.72
C LEU A 28 -6.79 0.81 17.73
N TRP A 29 -5.66 1.40 18.11
CA TRP A 29 -4.74 2.06 17.15
C TRP A 29 -3.82 1.05 16.44
N SER A 30 -3.50 -0.09 17.07
CA SER A 30 -2.82 -1.20 16.37
C SER A 30 -3.75 -1.99 15.45
N ASN A 31 -5.07 -1.84 15.58
CA ASN A 31 -6.08 -2.43 14.70
C ASN A 31 -6.32 -1.62 13.41
N ASN A 32 -5.30 -0.89 12.94
CA ASN A 32 -5.23 -0.36 11.57
C ASN A 32 -4.10 -1.04 10.76
N MET A 33 -3.79 -2.31 11.05
CA MET A 33 -2.65 -3.03 10.47
C MET A 33 -3.00 -4.43 9.95
N LYS A 34 -4.23 -4.65 9.49
CA LYS A 34 -4.57 -5.82 8.66
C LYS A 34 -5.45 -5.39 7.49
N LEU A 35 -4.85 -4.70 6.53
CA LEU A 35 -5.43 -4.64 5.20
C LEU A 35 -5.65 -6.08 4.74
N LYS A 36 -6.93 -6.45 4.58
CA LYS A 36 -7.40 -7.70 3.96
C LYS A 36 -6.44 -8.07 2.83
N ASN A 37 -5.66 -9.15 3.00
CA ASN A 37 -4.63 -9.57 2.05
C ASN A 37 -5.21 -9.71 0.63
N ARG A 38 -5.12 -8.63 -0.15
CA ARG A 38 -5.61 -8.53 -1.52
C ARG A 38 -4.46 -8.90 -2.44
N TYR A 39 -4.77 -9.73 -3.44
CA TYR A 39 -3.87 -9.97 -4.56
C TYR A 39 -4.03 -8.84 -5.57
N LEU A 40 -2.92 -8.17 -5.87
CA LEU A 40 -2.83 -7.08 -6.84
C LEU A 40 -2.42 -7.63 -8.19
N ARG A 41 -2.93 -7.04 -9.26
CA ARG A 41 -2.44 -7.23 -10.63
C ARG A 41 -1.58 -6.05 -11.04
N MET A 42 -0.86 -6.21 -12.15
CA MET A 42 -0.08 -5.12 -12.73
C MET A 42 -0.91 -3.85 -12.98
N SER A 43 -2.21 -3.97 -13.27
CA SER A 43 -3.12 -2.83 -13.42
C SER A 43 -3.33 -2.01 -12.14
N ASP A 44 -3.18 -2.64 -10.98
CA ASP A 44 -3.35 -1.98 -9.68
C ASP A 44 -2.04 -1.28 -9.25
N LEU A 45 -0.90 -1.81 -9.71
CA LEU A 45 0.43 -1.33 -9.36
C LEU A 45 0.90 -0.18 -10.26
N ALA A 46 0.60 -0.29 -11.56
CA ALA A 46 1.14 0.57 -12.60
C ALA A 46 0.20 1.70 -12.99
N ASN A 47 0.78 2.85 -13.27
CA ASN A 47 0.10 3.92 -13.99
C ASN A 47 -0.22 3.49 -15.41
N GLN A 48 -1.47 3.73 -15.81
CA GLN A 48 -1.95 3.58 -17.17
C GLN A 48 -2.24 4.97 -17.72
N PRO A 49 -1.50 5.45 -18.74
CA PRO A 49 -1.81 6.73 -19.35
C PRO A 49 -3.15 6.67 -20.07
N GLU A 50 -3.77 7.84 -20.25
CA GLU A 50 -5.00 7.94 -21.04
C GLU A 50 -4.77 7.39 -22.45
N ARG A 51 -5.75 6.63 -22.93
CA ARG A 51 -5.78 6.11 -24.29
C ARG A 51 -7.00 6.67 -25.02
N PRO A 52 -6.83 7.64 -25.93
CA PRO A 52 -7.96 8.17 -26.67
C PRO A 52 -8.54 7.12 -27.62
N ALA A 53 -9.81 7.28 -27.97
CA ALA A 53 -10.45 6.44 -28.98
C ALA A 53 -9.77 6.64 -30.34
N ARG A 54 -9.53 5.55 -31.07
CA ARG A 54 -8.97 5.60 -32.42
C ARG A 54 -9.66 4.61 -33.34
N ASN A 55 -9.87 5.04 -34.58
CA ASN A 55 -10.40 4.20 -35.64
C ASN A 55 -9.27 3.84 -36.61
N TYR A 56 -9.22 2.60 -37.05
CA TYR A 56 -8.27 2.14 -38.06
C TYR A 56 -8.99 1.29 -39.10
N ALA A 57 -8.67 1.55 -40.36
CA ALA A 57 -9.05 0.73 -41.49
C ALA A 57 -8.04 -0.41 -41.65
N THR A 58 -8.51 -1.65 -41.78
CA THR A 58 -7.66 -2.76 -42.21
C THR A 58 -7.48 -2.72 -43.73
N GLU A 59 -6.44 -3.41 -44.22
CA GLU A 59 -6.20 -3.57 -45.66
C GLU A 59 -7.38 -4.25 -46.38
N SER A 60 -8.17 -5.05 -45.67
CA SER A 60 -9.42 -5.66 -46.15
C SER A 60 -10.65 -4.73 -46.13
N GLY A 61 -10.48 -3.45 -45.79
CA GLY A 61 -11.55 -2.45 -45.72
C GLY A 61 -12.37 -2.47 -44.43
N GLN A 62 -12.10 -3.38 -43.49
CA GLN A 62 -12.82 -3.44 -42.21
C GLN A 62 -12.39 -2.29 -41.29
N GLN A 63 -13.35 -1.55 -40.76
CA GLN A 63 -13.10 -0.53 -39.75
C GLN A 63 -13.09 -1.17 -38.36
N ARG A 64 -12.09 -0.83 -37.54
CA ARG A 64 -12.02 -1.23 -36.14
C ARG A 64 -11.90 0.00 -35.26
N THR A 65 -12.77 0.08 -34.25
CA THR A 65 -12.75 1.14 -33.24
C THR A 65 -12.13 0.61 -31.96
N ILE A 66 -11.09 1.30 -31.47
CA ILE A 66 -10.55 1.09 -30.13
C ILE A 66 -11.24 2.08 -29.19
N THR A 67 -11.91 1.54 -28.17
CA THR A 67 -12.56 2.33 -27.12
C THR A 67 -11.54 3.15 -26.34
N ALA A 68 -11.92 4.37 -25.99
CA ALA A 68 -11.13 5.22 -25.09
C ALA A 68 -11.00 4.56 -23.71
N ARG A 69 -9.85 4.79 -23.05
CA ARG A 69 -9.62 4.41 -21.65
C ARG A 69 -9.06 5.61 -20.89
N PRO A 70 -9.66 6.01 -19.76
CA PRO A 70 -9.14 7.11 -18.97
C PRO A 70 -7.79 6.74 -18.33
N ALA A 71 -7.02 7.76 -17.96
CA ALA A 71 -5.80 7.56 -17.18
C ALA A 71 -6.15 6.93 -15.81
N THR A 72 -5.34 5.97 -15.37
CA THR A 72 -5.44 5.34 -14.05
C THR A 72 -4.10 5.47 -13.34
N CYS A 73 -4.12 5.96 -12.09
CA CYS A 73 -2.95 5.93 -11.23
C CYS A 73 -2.87 4.58 -10.49
N GLY A 74 -1.73 3.93 -10.59
CA GLY A 74 -1.39 2.74 -9.81
C GLY A 74 -0.68 3.12 -8.51
N ILE A 75 -0.60 2.18 -7.58
CA ILE A 75 -0.06 2.40 -6.23
C ILE A 75 1.40 2.91 -6.25
N THR A 76 2.19 2.49 -7.22
CA THR A 76 3.63 2.79 -7.26
C THR A 76 3.97 4.09 -8.00
N GLY A 77 3.02 4.67 -8.74
CA GLY A 77 3.28 5.82 -9.63
C GLY A 77 4.13 5.49 -10.87
N PHE A 78 4.63 4.27 -11.03
CA PHE A 78 5.45 3.87 -12.18
C PHE A 78 4.63 3.28 -13.32
N SER A 79 5.13 3.37 -14.54
CA SER A 79 4.54 2.66 -15.68
C SER A 79 4.77 1.14 -15.58
N ALA A 80 3.88 0.34 -16.17
CA ALA A 80 4.02 -1.12 -16.17
C ALA A 80 5.35 -1.58 -16.79
N LYS A 81 5.83 -0.88 -17.82
CA LYS A 81 7.12 -1.16 -18.47
C LYS A 81 8.27 -0.99 -17.48
N HIS A 82 8.23 0.06 -16.67
CA HIS A 82 9.26 0.30 -15.66
C HIS A 82 9.20 -0.76 -14.56
N LEU A 83 8.01 -1.12 -14.07
CA LEU A 83 7.90 -2.19 -13.07
C LEU A 83 8.44 -3.53 -13.57
N TYR A 84 8.20 -3.90 -14.83
CA TYR A 84 8.83 -5.11 -15.40
C TYR A 84 10.35 -5.01 -15.49
N HIS A 85 10.89 -3.82 -15.74
CA HIS A 85 12.33 -3.60 -15.69
C HIS A 85 12.88 -3.82 -14.27
N LEU A 86 12.25 -3.24 -13.25
CA LEU A 86 12.64 -3.42 -11.85
C LEU A 86 12.55 -4.89 -11.41
N ILE A 87 11.53 -5.63 -11.86
CA ILE A 87 11.41 -7.08 -11.61
C ILE A 87 12.59 -7.84 -12.24
N LYS A 88 13.00 -7.46 -13.45
CA LYS A 88 14.11 -8.12 -14.16
C LYS A 88 15.45 -7.92 -13.45
N ILE A 89 15.68 -6.75 -12.88
CA ILE A 89 16.92 -6.43 -12.13
C ILE A 89 16.86 -6.87 -10.66
N GLY A 90 15.70 -7.32 -10.17
CA GLY A 90 15.52 -7.83 -8.80
C GLY A 90 15.21 -6.76 -7.76
N GLU A 91 14.97 -5.52 -8.18
CA GLU A 91 14.66 -4.39 -7.29
C GLU A 91 13.18 -4.30 -6.91
N PHE A 92 12.29 -5.01 -7.62
CA PHE A 92 10.86 -5.05 -7.32
C PHE A 92 10.39 -6.47 -6.99
N PRO A 93 9.39 -6.66 -6.11
CA PRO A 93 8.91 -7.98 -5.73
C PRO A 93 8.48 -8.83 -6.94
N ALA A 94 8.93 -10.08 -6.96
CA ALA A 94 8.57 -11.01 -8.04
C ALA A 94 7.07 -11.40 -7.98
N PRO A 95 6.39 -11.55 -9.12
CA PRO A 95 5.00 -11.99 -9.15
C PRO A 95 4.83 -13.45 -8.73
N ILE A 96 3.75 -13.72 -8.01
CA ILE A 96 3.20 -15.05 -7.78
C ILE A 96 2.39 -15.45 -9.01
N LYS A 97 2.74 -16.58 -9.64
CA LYS A 97 2.03 -17.12 -10.79
C LYS A 97 0.87 -18.00 -10.32
N ILE A 98 -0.37 -17.63 -10.69
CA ILE A 98 -1.57 -18.46 -10.49
C ILE A 98 -2.20 -18.68 -11.87
N GLY A 99 -1.95 -19.86 -12.46
CA GLY A 99 -2.31 -20.15 -13.85
C GLY A 99 -1.64 -19.16 -14.81
N ARG A 100 -2.45 -18.45 -15.61
CA ARG A 100 -1.97 -17.41 -16.55
C ARG A 100 -1.82 -16.03 -15.90
N ALA A 101 -2.26 -15.87 -14.66
CA ALA A 101 -2.23 -14.60 -13.95
C ALA A 101 -0.91 -14.41 -13.20
N SER A 102 -0.40 -13.18 -13.22
CA SER A 102 0.71 -12.73 -12.39
C SER A 102 0.15 -11.81 -11.31
N LEU A 103 0.37 -12.16 -10.05
CA LEU A 103 -0.24 -11.50 -8.90
C LEU A 103 0.84 -11.10 -7.88
N TRP A 104 0.56 -10.05 -7.12
CA TRP A 104 1.40 -9.59 -6.01
C TRP A 104 0.58 -9.56 -4.73
N ARG A 105 1.20 -9.87 -3.59
CA ARG A 105 0.54 -9.64 -2.31
C ARG A 105 0.69 -8.17 -1.96
N LEU A 106 -0.40 -7.55 -1.51
CA LEU A 106 -0.36 -6.18 -0.99
C LEU A 106 0.71 -6.01 0.10
N SER A 107 0.91 -7.02 0.96
CA SER A 107 1.95 -7.04 1.99
C SER A 107 3.36 -6.86 1.46
N ASP A 108 3.66 -7.51 0.33
CA ASP A 108 5.01 -7.51 -0.24
C ASP A 108 5.31 -6.15 -0.88
N ILE A 109 4.28 -5.54 -1.48
CA ILE A 109 4.37 -4.19 -2.05
C ILE A 109 4.54 -3.14 -0.94
N ASN A 110 3.78 -3.24 0.16
CA ASN A 110 3.92 -2.30 1.28
C ASN A 110 5.32 -2.37 1.89
N ARG A 111 5.84 -3.58 2.13
CA ARG A 111 7.21 -3.76 2.64
C ARG A 111 8.27 -3.15 1.71
N TRP A 112 8.07 -3.30 0.40
CA TRP A 112 8.95 -2.69 -0.58
C TRP A 112 8.88 -1.16 -0.57
N LEU A 113 7.68 -0.57 -0.40
CA LEU A 113 7.55 0.89 -0.25
C LEU A 113 8.26 1.39 1.01
N GLU A 114 8.06 0.70 2.14
CA GLU A 114 8.69 1.02 3.42
C GLU A 114 10.23 0.99 3.34
N SER A 115 10.81 0.05 2.59
CA SER A 115 12.27 -0.03 2.42
C SER A 115 12.86 1.13 1.63
N HIS A 116 12.04 1.88 0.88
CA HIS A 116 12.48 3.03 0.08
C HIS A 116 12.19 4.37 0.75
N THR A 117 11.33 4.40 1.79
CA THR A 117 11.07 5.60 2.58
C THR A 117 12.13 5.82 3.67
N SER A 118 12.72 4.75 4.21
CA SER A 118 13.70 4.86 5.30
C SER A 118 15.02 5.51 4.89
N SER A 119 15.35 5.56 3.59
CA SER A 119 16.58 6.18 3.09
C SER A 119 16.45 7.69 2.82
N SER A 120 15.24 8.24 2.77
CA SER A 120 15.00 9.66 2.43
C SER A 120 14.80 10.58 3.65
N ASP A 121 14.63 10.01 4.84
CA ASP A 121 14.31 10.76 6.05
C ASP A 121 15.54 11.15 6.90
N GLU A 122 16.72 10.55 6.64
CA GLU A 122 17.96 10.88 7.36
C GLU A 122 18.61 12.20 6.91
N GLU A 123 18.17 12.78 5.79
CA GLU A 123 18.80 13.98 5.20
C GLU A 123 18.10 15.31 5.57
N LYS A 124 17.17 15.29 6.53
CA LYS A 124 16.46 16.50 7.01
C LYS A 124 16.79 16.93 8.45
N GLN A 125 17.88 16.43 9.03
CA GLN A 125 18.28 16.80 10.40
C GLN A 125 19.72 17.33 10.56
N SER A 126 20.37 17.80 9.49
CA SER A 126 21.68 18.48 9.58
C SER A 126 21.68 19.87 8.97
#